data_AF-A0A022LJW4-F1
#
_entry.id   AF-A0A022LJW4-F1
#
_cell.length_a   1.000
_cell.length_b   1.000
_cell.length_c   1.000
_cell.angle_alpha   90.00
_cell.angle_beta   90.00
_cell.angle_gamma   90.00
#
_symmetry.space_group_name_H-M   'P 1'
#
loop_
_entity.id
_entity.type
_entity.pdbx_description
1 polymer ?
#
loop_
_entity_poly.entity_id
_entity_poly.type
_entity_poly.pdbx_seq_one_letter_code
_entity_poly.pdbx_strand_id
1 'polypeptide(L)'
;MAADDYLLKSPDAGRMGKAAELLVAATCILQSRARINVSTSIIDDEGVDLVFHLREHAATLAVQVKARMSDGLVVKRQRFQANVRNSSFYPRRDLDMLFVYVDVTRGSIAQSWLVPSPDFEANTTVSAKGRRVFSASMSEGSHDKWSEYRLTEGELAPRVVQRLESGDL
;
A
#
# COMPACT_ATOMS: atom_id res chain seq x y z
N MET A 1 -5.45 -26.16 -25.91
CA MET A 1 -4.37 -25.43 -25.23
C MET A 1 -4.75 -23.96 -25.21
N ALA A 2 -5.18 -23.45 -24.06
CA ALA A 2 -5.45 -22.02 -23.84
C ALA A 2 -5.06 -21.73 -22.39
N ALA A 3 -3.76 -21.68 -22.15
CA ALA A 3 -3.17 -21.39 -20.86
C ALA A 3 -2.00 -20.45 -21.11
N ASP A 4 -2.28 -19.14 -21.15
CA ASP A 4 -1.28 -18.09 -20.87
C ASP A 4 -1.87 -16.67 -20.86
N ASP A 5 -3.09 -16.46 -21.38
CA ASP A 5 -3.67 -15.11 -21.52
C ASP A 5 -4.07 -14.44 -20.19
N TYR A 6 -4.12 -15.18 -19.08
CA TYR A 6 -4.46 -14.66 -17.75
C TYR A 6 -3.26 -14.08 -16.97
N LEU A 7 -2.04 -14.19 -17.50
CA LEU A 7 -0.81 -13.77 -16.82
C LEU A 7 -0.30 -12.38 -17.25
N LEU A 8 -0.81 -11.81 -18.33
CA LEU A 8 -0.47 -10.46 -18.72
C LEU A 8 -1.26 -9.47 -17.86
N LYS A 9 -0.58 -8.89 -16.85
CA LYS A 9 -1.02 -7.61 -16.27
C LYS A 9 -1.29 -6.68 -17.45
N SER A 10 -2.51 -6.17 -17.59
CA SER A 10 -2.81 -5.14 -18.58
C SER A 10 -1.74 -4.04 -18.47
N PRO A 11 -1.11 -3.61 -19.58
CA PRO A 11 -0.11 -2.54 -19.55
C PRO A 11 -0.62 -1.30 -18.82
N ASP A 12 -1.91 -0.99 -18.94
CA ASP A 12 -2.56 0.12 -18.26
C ASP A 12 -2.65 -0.10 -16.75
N ALA A 13 -2.91 -1.33 -16.29
CA ALA A 13 -2.90 -1.65 -14.86
C ALA A 13 -1.49 -1.47 -14.24
N GLY A 14 -0.43 -1.79 -15.00
CA GLY A 14 0.94 -1.52 -14.59
C GLY A 14 1.24 -0.03 -14.47
N ARG A 15 0.87 0.76 -15.50
CA ARG A 15 1.03 2.23 -15.51
C ARG A 15 0.26 2.90 -14.37
N MET A 16 -0.98 2.48 -14.13
CA MET A 16 -1.82 3.00 -13.05
C MET A 16 -1.27 2.65 -11.67
N GLY A 17 -0.70 1.45 -11.49
CA GLY A 17 0.03 1.08 -10.28
C GLY A 17 1.21 2.02 -10.02
N LYS A 18 2.04 2.25 -11.05
CA LYS A 18 3.20 3.14 -10.92
C LYS A 18 2.80 4.59 -10.64
N ALA A 19 1.74 5.08 -11.28
CA ALA A 19 1.20 6.41 -11.02
C ALA A 19 0.74 6.55 -9.56
N ALA A 20 0.12 5.52 -8.98
CA ALA A 20 -0.28 5.51 -7.58
C ALA A 20 0.92 5.49 -6.61
N GLU A 21 1.99 4.75 -6.91
CA GLU A 21 3.24 4.79 -6.14
C GLU A 21 3.86 6.20 -6.14
N LEU A 22 3.93 6.84 -7.31
CA LEU A 22 4.44 8.20 -7.45
C LEU A 22 3.55 9.22 -6.71
N LEU A 23 2.22 9.02 -6.75
CA LEU A 23 1.29 9.84 -5.99
C LEU A 23 1.52 9.70 -4.49
N VAL A 24 1.66 8.47 -3.97
CA VAL A 24 2.02 8.22 -2.56
C VAL A 24 3.32 8.93 -2.19
N ALA A 25 4.37 8.77 -2.99
CA ALA A 25 5.65 9.42 -2.74
C ALA A 25 5.51 10.95 -2.68
N ALA A 26 4.85 11.55 -3.68
CA ALA A 26 4.62 12.98 -3.74
C ALA A 26 3.77 13.49 -2.56
N THR A 27 2.69 12.79 -2.21
CA THR A 27 1.83 13.12 -1.06
C THR A 27 2.65 13.14 0.24
N CYS A 28 3.46 12.10 0.48
CA CYS A 28 4.30 12.02 1.68
C CYS A 28 5.34 13.16 1.75
N ILE A 29 6.01 13.46 0.63
CA ILE A 29 6.99 14.56 0.55
C ILE A 29 6.31 15.91 0.83
N LEU A 30 5.19 16.20 0.16
CA LEU A 30 4.49 17.48 0.26
C LEU A 30 3.91 17.70 1.66
N GLN A 31 3.17 16.71 2.18
CA GLN A 31 2.49 16.84 3.47
C GLN A 31 3.48 16.87 4.65
N SER A 32 4.63 16.19 4.53
CA SER A 32 5.69 16.27 5.53
C SER A 32 6.57 17.53 5.40
N ARG A 33 6.29 18.44 4.47
CA ARG A 33 7.11 19.62 4.15
C ARG A 33 8.58 19.25 3.88
N ALA A 34 8.77 18.24 3.04
CA ALA A 34 10.07 17.70 2.63
C ALA A 34 10.92 17.08 3.76
N ARG A 35 10.32 16.71 4.91
CA ARG A 35 11.00 15.93 5.95
C ARG A 35 11.25 14.48 5.54
N ILE A 36 10.33 13.89 4.76
CA ILE A 36 10.45 12.54 4.23
C ILE A 36 11.18 12.56 2.89
N ASN A 37 12.18 11.70 2.75
CA ASN A 37 12.76 11.29 1.49
C ASN A 37 12.16 9.94 1.05
N VAL A 38 12.06 9.73 -0.25
CA VAL A 38 11.50 8.50 -0.84
C VAL A 38 12.46 7.97 -1.90
N SER A 39 12.77 6.69 -1.85
CA SER A 39 13.50 5.96 -2.89
C SER A 39 12.70 4.77 -3.40
N THR A 40 13.06 4.27 -4.58
CA THR A 40 12.43 3.10 -5.21
C THR A 40 13.50 2.08 -5.55
N SER A 41 13.18 0.79 -5.44
CA SER A 41 14.09 -0.27 -5.85
C SER A 41 14.23 -0.32 -7.37
N ILE A 42 15.46 -0.52 -7.85
CA ILE A 42 15.74 -0.71 -9.29
C ILE A 42 15.27 -2.12 -9.73
N ILE A 43 15.42 -3.09 -8.84
CA ILE A 43 14.97 -4.48 -9.00
C ILE A 43 13.84 -4.71 -7.99
N ASP A 44 12.70 -5.24 -8.45
CA ASP A 44 11.54 -5.55 -7.62
C ASP A 44 11.33 -7.08 -7.56
N ASP A 45 12.05 -7.73 -6.66
CA ASP A 45 11.93 -9.16 -6.35
C ASP A 45 11.39 -9.40 -4.93
N GLU A 46 11.59 -8.45 -4.02
CA GLU A 46 11.08 -8.49 -2.64
C GLU A 46 9.69 -7.86 -2.48
N GLY A 47 9.10 -7.30 -3.55
CA GLY A 47 7.81 -6.64 -3.49
C GLY A 47 7.83 -5.28 -2.78
N VAL A 48 8.99 -4.65 -2.67
CA VAL A 48 9.15 -3.31 -2.09
C VAL A 48 9.00 -2.27 -3.20
N ASP A 49 7.94 -1.48 -3.13
CA ASP A 49 7.66 -0.45 -4.13
C ASP A 49 8.33 0.89 -3.76
N LEU A 50 8.31 1.25 -2.47
CA LEU A 50 8.87 2.50 -1.94
C LEU A 50 9.69 2.24 -0.66
N VAL A 51 10.71 3.07 -0.42
CA VAL A 51 11.42 3.13 0.86
C VAL A 51 11.41 4.58 1.37
N PHE A 52 10.86 4.77 2.56
CA PHE A 52 10.80 6.05 3.24
C PHE A 52 11.92 6.19 4.26
N HIS A 53 12.47 7.39 4.40
CA HIS A 53 13.35 7.75 5.51
C HIS A 53 13.24 9.24 5.83
N LEU A 54 13.53 9.61 7.08
CA LEU A 54 13.63 11.01 7.47
C LEU A 54 15.05 11.54 7.18
N ARG A 55 15.16 12.82 6.86
CA ARG A 55 16.47 13.49 6.75
C ARG A 55 17.22 13.39 8.07
N GLU A 56 18.50 13.02 8.01
CA GLU A 56 19.38 12.90 9.20
C GLU A 56 18.99 11.75 10.16
N HIS A 57 18.10 10.84 9.75
CA HIS A 57 17.81 9.59 10.48
C HIS A 57 18.29 8.37 9.69
N ALA A 58 18.74 7.33 10.40
CA ALA A 58 19.19 6.08 9.79
C ALA A 58 18.05 5.08 9.53
N ALA A 59 16.92 5.22 10.23
CA ALA A 59 15.78 4.32 10.10
C ALA A 59 15.11 4.47 8.74
N THR A 60 14.80 3.34 8.12
CA THR A 60 14.10 3.25 6.84
C THR A 60 12.84 2.40 7.00
N LEU A 61 11.78 2.78 6.30
CA LEU A 61 10.54 2.00 6.22
C LEU A 61 10.32 1.58 4.77
N ALA A 62 10.47 0.29 4.50
CA ALA A 62 10.06 -0.31 3.23
C ALA A 62 8.54 -0.40 3.16
N VAL A 63 7.97 -0.16 1.98
CA VAL A 63 6.52 -0.19 1.77
C VAL A 63 6.19 -0.90 0.48
N GLN A 64 5.30 -1.87 0.58
CA GLN A 64 4.63 -2.47 -0.58
C GLN A 64 3.29 -1.77 -0.82
N VAL A 65 3.12 -1.17 -2.00
CA VAL A 65 1.92 -0.44 -2.41
C VAL A 65 0.97 -1.36 -3.17
N LYS A 66 -0.33 -1.27 -2.84
CA LYS A 66 -1.41 -1.92 -3.59
C LYS A 66 -2.55 -0.93 -3.78
N ALA A 67 -2.73 -0.47 -5.01
CA ALA A 67 -3.69 0.56 -5.35
C ALA A 67 -5.01 0.01 -5.93
N ARG A 68 -6.11 0.73 -5.68
CA ARG A 68 -7.39 0.60 -6.41
C ARG A 68 -7.87 1.97 -6.83
N MET A 69 -8.39 2.04 -8.04
CA MET A 69 -8.89 3.26 -8.66
C MET A 69 -10.40 3.40 -8.45
N SER A 70 -10.90 4.63 -8.34
CA SER A 70 -12.32 4.93 -8.08
C SER A 70 -13.30 4.46 -9.15
N ASP A 71 -12.84 4.26 -10.38
CA ASP A 71 -13.59 3.70 -11.50
C ASP A 71 -13.66 2.15 -11.48
N GLY A 72 -12.89 1.49 -10.60
CA GLY A 72 -12.83 0.04 -10.50
C GLY A 72 -14.10 -0.62 -9.94
N LEU A 73 -14.53 -1.73 -10.56
CA LEU A 73 -15.77 -2.45 -10.23
C LEU A 73 -15.91 -2.91 -8.77
N VAL A 74 -14.80 -3.26 -8.09
CA VAL A 74 -14.83 -3.76 -6.70
C VAL A 74 -15.12 -2.65 -5.70
N VAL A 75 -14.70 -1.42 -6.00
CA VAL A 75 -14.88 -0.23 -5.14
C VAL A 75 -16.35 0.19 -5.07
N LYS A 76 -17.12 -0.05 -6.15
CA LYS A 76 -18.55 0.28 -6.20
C LYS A 76 -19.39 -0.41 -5.12
N ARG A 77 -18.85 -1.44 -4.45
CA ARG A 77 -19.48 -2.15 -3.32
C ARG A 77 -19.02 -1.66 -1.94
N GLN A 78 -18.44 -0.45 -1.84
CA GLN A 78 -17.94 0.12 -0.58
C GLN A 78 -16.91 -0.77 0.14
N ARG A 79 -16.14 -1.56 -0.64
CA ARG A 79 -15.14 -2.49 -0.10
C ARG A 79 -13.87 -2.39 -0.92
N PHE A 80 -12.75 -2.22 -0.22
CA PHE A 80 -11.43 -2.30 -0.80
C PHE A 80 -10.94 -3.76 -0.76
N GLN A 81 -10.41 -4.27 -1.87
CA GLN A 81 -9.82 -5.62 -1.89
C GLN A 81 -8.54 -5.67 -2.73
N ALA A 82 -7.47 -6.18 -2.14
CA ALA A 82 -6.19 -6.39 -2.82
C ALA A 82 -5.61 -7.77 -2.52
N ASN A 83 -4.88 -8.31 -3.49
CA ASN A 83 -4.18 -9.58 -3.36
C ASN A 83 -2.69 -9.30 -3.19
N VAL A 84 -2.06 -9.99 -2.24
CA VAL A 84 -0.61 -10.04 -2.03
C VAL A 84 -0.15 -11.45 -2.38
N ARG A 85 0.88 -11.56 -3.23
CA ARG A 85 1.42 -12.87 -3.62
C ARG A 85 2.27 -13.38 -2.46
N ASN A 86 2.04 -14.60 -2.02
CA ASN A 86 2.81 -15.16 -0.91
C ASN A 86 4.27 -15.48 -1.30
N SER A 87 4.54 -15.71 -2.58
CA SER A 87 5.88 -16.05 -3.10
C SER A 87 6.92 -14.94 -2.95
N SER A 88 6.48 -13.69 -2.80
CA SER A 88 7.32 -12.50 -2.68
C SER A 88 6.95 -11.69 -1.43
N PHE A 89 6.33 -12.33 -0.44
CA PHE A 89 5.89 -11.67 0.78
C PHE A 89 6.66 -12.25 1.96
N TYR A 90 7.60 -11.47 2.46
CA TYR A 90 8.48 -11.82 3.58
C TYR A 90 8.28 -10.79 4.70
N PRO A 91 7.40 -11.09 5.67
CA PRO A 91 7.04 -10.13 6.70
C PRO A 91 8.22 -9.81 7.62
N ARG A 92 8.38 -8.53 7.93
CA ARG A 92 9.44 -7.96 8.76
C ARG A 92 9.01 -6.60 9.31
N ARG A 93 9.62 -6.17 10.42
CA ARG A 93 9.19 -4.99 11.18
C ARG A 93 9.36 -3.67 10.43
N ASP A 94 10.33 -3.59 9.54
CA ASP A 94 10.62 -2.45 8.67
C ASP A 94 9.88 -2.50 7.32
N LEU A 95 8.91 -3.42 7.14
CA LEU A 95 8.07 -3.51 5.95
C LEU A 95 6.60 -3.29 6.33
N ASP A 96 5.98 -2.26 5.74
CA ASP A 96 4.55 -2.01 5.83
C ASP A 96 3.84 -2.27 4.48
N MET A 97 2.60 -2.77 4.56
CA MET A 97 1.69 -2.97 3.45
C MET A 97 0.78 -1.73 3.33
N LEU A 98 0.95 -0.96 2.25
CA LEU A 98 0.15 0.24 1.99
C LEU A 98 -0.92 -0.04 0.95
N PHE A 99 -2.17 -0.06 1.38
CA PHE A 99 -3.34 -0.20 0.53
C PHE A 99 -3.93 1.18 0.26
N VAL A 100 -3.97 1.61 -1.01
CA VAL A 100 -4.43 2.97 -1.37
C VAL A 100 -5.63 2.95 -2.30
N TYR A 101 -6.65 3.70 -1.92
CA TYR A 101 -7.78 4.02 -2.76
C TYR A 101 -7.58 5.41 -3.39
N VAL A 102 -7.49 5.44 -4.72
CA VAL A 102 -7.19 6.66 -5.48
C VAL A 102 -8.45 7.14 -6.18
N ASP A 103 -8.79 8.40 -5.96
CA ASP A 103 -9.76 9.12 -6.78
C ASP A 103 -9.07 9.55 -8.08
N VAL A 104 -9.39 8.87 -9.19
CA VAL A 104 -8.76 9.16 -10.50
C VAL A 104 -9.22 10.47 -11.12
N THR A 105 -10.40 11.00 -10.72
CA THR A 105 -10.89 12.29 -11.22
C THR A 105 -10.13 13.43 -10.56
N ARG A 106 -9.83 13.31 -9.26
CA ARG A 106 -9.06 14.30 -8.49
C ARG A 106 -7.54 14.07 -8.55
N GLY A 107 -7.11 12.87 -8.90
CA GLY A 107 -5.70 12.48 -8.82
C GLY A 107 -5.17 12.46 -7.39
N SER A 108 -6.01 12.06 -6.41
CA SER A 108 -5.68 12.10 -4.99
C SER A 108 -5.93 10.77 -4.26
N ILE A 109 -5.28 10.60 -3.12
CA ILE A 109 -5.53 9.45 -2.22
C ILE A 109 -6.77 9.79 -1.39
N ALA A 110 -7.88 9.11 -1.66
CA ALA A 110 -9.13 9.32 -0.94
C ALA A 110 -9.17 8.55 0.39
N GLN A 111 -8.55 7.36 0.44
CA GLN A 111 -8.44 6.57 1.65
C GLN A 111 -7.23 5.64 1.56
N SER A 112 -6.60 5.32 2.68
CA SER A 112 -5.53 4.33 2.71
C SER A 112 -5.51 3.51 3.98
N TRP A 113 -4.75 2.42 3.98
CA TRP A 113 -4.40 1.64 5.15
C TRP A 113 -2.90 1.35 5.13
N LEU A 114 -2.21 1.71 6.21
CA LEU A 114 -0.79 1.37 6.40
C LEU A 114 -0.68 0.30 7.47
N VAL A 115 -0.45 -0.95 7.05
CA VAL A 115 -0.47 -2.13 7.92
C VAL A 115 0.93 -2.70 8.04
N PRO A 116 1.54 -2.81 9.23
CA PRO A 116 2.79 -3.54 9.38
C PRO A 116 2.69 -4.95 8.80
N SER A 117 3.71 -5.39 8.05
CA SER A 117 3.66 -6.69 7.38
C SER A 117 3.49 -7.89 8.33
N PRO A 118 4.02 -7.91 9.57
CA PRO A 118 3.71 -8.96 10.54
C PRO A 118 2.23 -8.98 10.93
N ASP A 119 1.61 -7.81 11.11
CA ASP A 119 0.17 -7.70 11.44
C ASP A 119 -0.69 -8.14 10.26
N PHE A 120 -0.28 -7.79 9.03
CA PHE A 120 -0.93 -8.28 7.81
C PHE A 120 -0.83 -9.81 7.69
N GLU A 121 0.33 -10.39 8.01
CA GLU A 121 0.50 -11.85 8.06
C GLU A 121 -0.43 -12.48 9.08
N ALA A 122 -0.41 -12.00 10.33
CA ALA A 122 -1.20 -12.54 11.44
C ALA A 122 -2.71 -12.48 11.16
N ASN A 123 -3.16 -11.46 10.42
CA ASN A 123 -4.56 -11.24 10.11
C ASN A 123 -5.00 -11.81 8.75
N THR A 124 -4.15 -12.53 8.01
CA THR A 124 -4.51 -13.14 6.73
C THR A 124 -4.10 -14.61 6.63
N THR A 125 -4.79 -15.35 5.75
CA THR A 125 -4.40 -16.71 5.38
C THR A 125 -3.98 -16.77 3.91
N VAL A 126 -3.15 -17.76 3.60
CA VAL A 126 -2.78 -18.05 2.21
C VAL A 126 -3.90 -18.87 1.57
N SER A 127 -4.50 -18.33 0.51
CA SER A 127 -5.46 -19.05 -0.30
C SER A 127 -4.81 -20.19 -1.09
N ALA A 128 -5.60 -21.14 -1.60
CA ALA A 128 -5.13 -22.22 -2.48
C ALA A 128 -4.37 -21.72 -3.73
N LYS A 129 -4.56 -20.45 -4.12
CA LYS A 129 -3.84 -19.80 -5.23
C LYS A 129 -2.53 -19.12 -4.81
N GLY A 130 -2.03 -19.37 -3.60
CA GLY A 130 -0.80 -18.78 -3.08
C GLY A 130 -0.90 -17.26 -2.82
N ARG A 131 -2.09 -16.76 -2.46
CA ARG A 131 -2.33 -15.32 -2.26
C ARG A 131 -2.96 -15.05 -0.91
N ARG A 132 -2.52 -13.97 -0.25
CA ARG A 132 -3.18 -13.34 0.90
C ARG A 132 -4.10 -12.24 0.39
N VAL A 133 -5.24 -12.06 1.04
CA VAL A 133 -6.27 -11.11 0.62
C VAL A 133 -6.48 -10.05 1.69
N PHE A 134 -6.15 -8.80 1.34
CA PHE A 134 -6.60 -7.65 2.11
C PHE A 134 -8.03 -7.31 1.72
N SER A 135 -8.89 -7.09 2.70
CA SER A 135 -10.30 -6.75 2.49
C SER A 135 -10.78 -5.85 3.63
N ALA A 136 -11.07 -4.59 3.33
CA ALA A 136 -11.57 -3.61 4.29
C ALA A 136 -12.83 -2.92 3.76
N SER A 137 -13.74 -2.57 4.65
CA SER A 137 -14.85 -1.68 4.36
C SER A 137 -14.32 -0.28 4.05
N MET A 138 -14.96 0.45 3.15
CA MET A 138 -14.61 1.85 2.87
C MET A 138 -15.45 2.85 3.67
N SER A 139 -16.53 2.40 4.32
CA SER A 139 -17.42 3.26 5.08
C SER A 139 -16.73 3.88 6.30
N GLU A 140 -16.97 5.18 6.49
CA GLU A 140 -16.61 5.91 7.71
C GLU A 140 -17.35 5.26 8.91
N GLY A 141 -16.62 4.95 9.98
CA GLY A 141 -17.19 4.28 11.17
C GLY A 141 -17.31 2.76 11.08
N SER A 142 -16.79 2.11 10.03
CA SER A 142 -16.66 0.65 10.06
C SER A 142 -15.68 0.22 11.15
N HIS A 143 -16.03 -0.83 11.90
CA HIS A 143 -15.18 -1.46 12.91
C HIS A 143 -14.66 -2.83 12.44
N ASP A 144 -14.22 -2.90 11.18
CA ASP A 144 -13.52 -4.09 10.70
C ASP A 144 -12.12 -4.19 11.33
N LYS A 145 -11.49 -5.36 11.19
CA LYS A 145 -10.16 -5.63 11.77
C LYS A 145 -9.03 -4.73 11.24
N TRP A 146 -9.27 -3.96 10.18
CA TRP A 146 -8.29 -3.05 9.60
C TRP A 146 -8.52 -1.60 9.99
N SER A 147 -9.54 -1.31 10.79
CA SER A 147 -9.92 0.05 11.15
C SER A 147 -8.84 0.82 11.89
N GLU A 148 -7.97 0.16 12.67
CA GLU A 148 -6.84 0.82 13.37
C GLU A 148 -5.72 1.31 12.42
N TYR A 149 -5.62 0.69 11.24
CA TYR A 149 -4.64 1.04 10.21
C TYR A 149 -5.20 2.01 9.16
N ARG A 150 -6.49 2.33 9.24
CA ARG A 150 -7.18 3.21 8.29
C ARG A 150 -6.69 4.65 8.45
N LEU A 151 -6.45 5.29 7.32
CA LEU A 151 -5.99 6.66 7.20
C LEU A 151 -6.87 7.40 6.19
N THR A 152 -7.35 8.56 6.60
CA THR A 152 -8.09 9.53 5.79
C THR A 152 -7.12 10.50 5.10
N GLU A 153 -7.66 11.40 4.29
CA GLU A 153 -6.88 12.40 3.56
C GLU A 153 -6.03 13.25 4.54
N GLY A 154 -4.71 13.29 4.31
CA GLY A 154 -3.78 14.04 5.16
C GLY A 154 -3.12 13.24 6.29
N GLU A 155 -3.58 12.03 6.59
CA GLU A 155 -3.05 11.23 7.70
C GLU A 155 -1.87 10.31 7.31
N LEU A 156 -1.68 10.06 6.01
CA LEU A 156 -0.64 9.15 5.52
C LEU A 156 0.77 9.62 5.88
N ALA A 157 1.13 10.86 5.56
CA ALA A 157 2.48 11.35 5.83
C ALA A 157 2.80 11.40 7.34
N PRO A 158 1.93 11.95 8.21
CA PRO A 158 2.13 11.89 9.67
C PRO A 158 2.31 10.46 10.19
N ARG A 159 1.53 9.48 9.69
CA ARG A 159 1.66 8.08 10.10
C ARG A 159 3.01 7.48 9.68
N VAL A 160 3.49 7.78 8.46
CA VAL A 160 4.82 7.34 8.01
C VAL A 160 5.93 7.95 8.88
N VAL A 161 5.83 9.25 9.21
CA VAL A 161 6.77 9.89 10.15
C VAL A 161 6.76 9.18 11.51
N GLN A 162 5.57 8.92 12.06
CA GLN A 162 5.42 8.24 13.34
C GLN A 162 6.08 6.84 13.33
N ARG A 163 5.89 6.06 12.26
CA ARG A 163 6.55 4.75 12.10
C ARG A 163 8.07 4.88 12.13
N LEU A 164 8.63 5.83 11.38
CA LEU A 164 10.07 6.09 11.32
C LEU A 164 10.66 6.59 12.65
N GLU A 165 9.91 7.41 13.40
CA GLU A 165 10.35 7.95 14.70
C GLU A 165 10.23 6.93 15.84
N SER A 166 9.24 6.05 15.80
CA SER A 166 9.02 5.03 16.85
C SER A 166 10.18 4.05 17.00
N GLY A 167 10.93 3.82 15.91
CA GLY A 167 12.02 2.83 15.90
C GLY A 167 11.55 1.38 16.08
N ASP A 168 10.23 1.12 16.08
CA ASP A 168 9.67 -0.23 16.07
C ASP A 168 9.69 -0.79 14.64
N LEU A 169 10.92 -0.86 14.09
CA LEU A 169 11.31 -1.28 12.76
C LEU A 169 12.36 -2.40 12.88
#